data_AF-A0A2G9QHK7-F1
#
_entry.id   AF-A0A2G9QHK7-F1
#
_cell.length_a   1.000
_cell.length_b   1.000
_cell.length_c   1.000
_cell.angle_alpha   90.00
_cell.angle_beta   90.00
_cell.angle_gamma   90.00
#
_symmetry.space_group_name_H-M   'P 1'
#
loop_
_entity.id
_entity.type
_entity.pdbx_description
1 polymer ?
#
loop_
_entity_poly.entity_id
_entity_poly.type
_entity_poly.pdbx_seq_one_letter_code
_entity_poly.pdbx_strand_id
1 'polypeptide(L)'
;FPPATEILNKLDPPRVIKTHLQADVLPKSFWEKNCKMIYVARNAKDVAVSYYHFYRMAYGHPEPGTWDEYLNAYMEGNGICGDWKNQFTVAQNERFDEYYQKEMSDTDLTFRM
;
A
#
# COMPACT_ATOMS: atom_id res chain seq x y z
N PHE A 1 1.33 12.48 21.49
CA PHE A 1 0.36 11.35 21.47
C PHE A 1 1.04 10.13 22.07
N PRO A 2 0.37 9.34 22.94
CA PRO A 2 0.95 8.11 23.47
C PRO A 2 1.25 7.14 22.31
N PRO A 3 2.31 6.32 22.42
CA PRO A 3 2.60 5.28 21.42
C PRO A 3 1.39 4.38 21.19
N ALA A 4 1.12 4.01 19.93
CA ALA A 4 0.00 3.14 19.59
C ALA A 4 0.02 1.82 20.38
N THR A 5 1.20 1.30 20.70
CA THR A 5 1.41 0.10 21.52
C THR A 5 0.85 0.23 22.94
N GLU A 6 0.97 1.39 23.57
CA GLU A 6 0.41 1.63 24.91
C GLU A 6 -1.13 1.64 24.89
N ILE A 7 -1.72 2.18 23.82
CA ILE A 7 -3.17 2.15 23.62
C ILE A 7 -3.63 0.71 23.41
N LEU A 8 -2.96 -0.04 22.52
CA LEU A 8 -3.31 -1.42 22.18
C LEU A 8 -3.17 -2.41 23.35
N ASN A 9 -2.33 -2.12 24.33
CA ASN A 9 -2.17 -2.94 25.55
C ASN A 9 -3.34 -2.80 26.53
N LYS A 10 -4.15 -1.74 26.41
CA LYS A 10 -5.32 -1.49 27.27
C LYS A 10 -6.62 -2.02 26.68
N LEU A 11 -6.59 -2.55 25.45
CA LEU A 11 -7.78 -3.04 24.75
C LEU A 11 -7.91 -4.56 24.91
N ASP A 12 -9.12 -5.02 25.20
CA ASP A 12 -9.44 -6.44 25.25
C ASP A 12 -9.40 -7.09 23.85
N PRO A 13 -8.97 -8.36 23.72
CA PRO A 13 -9.08 -9.11 22.48
C PRO A 13 -10.54 -9.41 22.08
N PRO A 14 -10.86 -9.51 20.77
CA PRO A 14 -9.98 -9.34 19.62
C PRO A 14 -9.73 -7.87 19.27
N ARG A 15 -8.49 -7.55 18.85
CA ARG A 15 -8.09 -6.19 18.45
C ARG A 15 -8.07 -6.06 16.93
N VAL A 16 -8.61 -4.96 16.41
CA VAL A 16 -8.51 -4.59 15.00
C VAL A 16 -7.42 -3.55 14.85
N ILE A 17 -6.39 -3.87 14.07
CA ILE A 17 -5.23 -3.00 13.86
C ILE A 17 -5.07 -2.75 12.36
N LYS A 18 -4.90 -1.48 12.00
CA LYS A 18 -4.53 -1.07 10.64
C LYS A 18 -3.03 -0.82 10.60
N THR A 19 -2.35 -1.31 9.57
CA THR A 19 -0.96 -1.01 9.30
C THR A 19 -0.69 -0.89 7.80
N HIS A 20 0.35 -0.13 7.44
CA HIS A 20 0.93 -0.09 6.10
C HIS A 20 2.30 -0.81 6.05
N LEU A 21 2.70 -1.44 7.16
CA LEU A 21 3.91 -2.25 7.20
C LEU A 21 3.76 -3.48 6.32
N GLN A 22 4.84 -3.86 5.65
CA GLN A 22 4.93 -5.12 4.93
C GLN A 22 4.86 -6.30 5.91
N ALA A 23 4.42 -7.46 5.41
CA ALA A 23 4.18 -8.64 6.24
C ALA A 23 5.47 -9.16 6.90
N ASP A 24 6.58 -9.12 6.18
CA ASP A 24 7.91 -9.58 6.62
C ASP A 24 8.44 -8.83 7.85
N VAL A 25 8.08 -7.55 8.01
CA VAL A 25 8.46 -6.73 9.17
C VAL A 25 7.45 -6.75 10.31
N LEU A 26 6.36 -7.52 10.21
CA LEU A 26 5.42 -7.68 11.32
C LEU A 26 6.11 -8.40 12.51
N PRO A 27 5.72 -8.07 13.77
CA PRO A 27 6.28 -8.72 14.93
C PRO A 27 6.11 -10.24 14.89
N LYS A 28 7.13 -11.01 15.29
CA LYS A 28 7.07 -12.49 15.34
C LYS A 28 5.82 -13.03 16.05
N SER A 29 5.39 -12.34 17.10
CA SER A 29 4.20 -12.66 17.88
C SER A 29 2.90 -12.65 17.08
N PHE A 30 2.83 -11.92 15.96
CA PHE A 30 1.70 -11.96 15.03
C PHE A 30 1.52 -13.38 14.46
N TRP A 31 2.63 -13.96 13.99
CA TRP A 31 2.67 -15.29 13.39
C TRP A 31 2.53 -16.40 14.44
N GLU A 32 3.25 -16.29 15.55
CA GLU A 32 3.21 -17.27 16.66
C GLU A 32 1.80 -17.40 17.28
N LYS A 33 1.04 -16.31 17.29
CA LYS A 33 -0.33 -16.27 17.83
C LYS A 33 -1.42 -16.52 16.78
N ASN A 34 -1.04 -16.89 15.55
CA ASN A 34 -1.97 -17.13 14.45
C ASN A 34 -2.97 -15.97 14.24
N CYS A 35 -2.48 -14.73 14.33
CA CYS A 35 -3.32 -13.56 14.03
C CYS A 35 -3.79 -13.59 12.57
N LYS A 36 -5.00 -13.08 12.31
CA LYS A 36 -5.56 -12.98 10.96
C LYS A 36 -5.21 -11.65 10.32
N MET A 37 -4.94 -11.67 9.02
CA MET A 37 -4.67 -10.48 8.20
C MET A 37 -5.63 -10.43 7.01
N ILE A 38 -6.14 -9.24 6.73
CA ILE A 38 -6.78 -8.91 5.46
C ILE A 38 -5.83 -7.92 4.76
N TYR A 39 -5.32 -8.31 3.60
CA TYR A 39 -4.46 -7.46 2.78
C TYR A 39 -5.30 -6.82 1.67
N VAL A 40 -5.17 -5.51 1.48
CA VAL A 40 -5.88 -4.76 0.43
C VAL A 40 -4.86 -4.33 -0.62
N ALA A 41 -5.04 -4.85 -1.84
CA ALA A 41 -4.20 -4.56 -2.99
C ALA A 41 -4.93 -3.63 -3.97
N ARG A 42 -4.17 -2.84 -4.73
CA ARG A 42 -4.67 -1.98 -5.80
C ARG A 42 -3.63 -1.91 -6.91
N ASN A 43 -4.06 -1.72 -8.15
CA ASN A 43 -3.16 -1.53 -9.29
C ASN A 43 -2.17 -0.39 -9.00
N ALA A 44 -0.88 -0.62 -9.26
CA ALA A 44 0.19 0.33 -8.93
C ALA A 44 0.00 1.70 -9.60
N LYS A 45 -0.57 1.75 -10.81
CA LYS A 45 -0.85 3.01 -11.52
C LYS A 45 -1.91 3.84 -10.79
N ASP A 46 -2.96 3.18 -10.31
CA ASP A 46 -4.01 3.84 -9.53
C ASP A 46 -3.51 4.28 -8.15
N VAL A 47 -2.60 3.50 -7.55
CA VAL A 47 -1.91 3.87 -6.30
C VAL A 47 -1.08 5.13 -6.51
N ALA A 48 -0.31 5.22 -7.60
CA ALA A 48 0.49 6.41 -7.92
C ALA A 48 -0.39 7.68 -8.02
N VAL A 49 -1.50 7.61 -8.77
CA VAL A 49 -2.44 8.75 -8.88
C VAL A 49 -2.99 9.13 -7.50
N SER A 50 -3.43 8.15 -6.72
CA SER A 50 -3.98 8.38 -5.39
C SER A 50 -2.96 9.04 -4.45
N TYR A 51 -1.70 8.61 -4.47
CA TYR A 51 -0.65 9.15 -3.61
C TYR A 51 -0.21 10.54 -4.03
N TYR A 52 -0.15 10.84 -5.33
CA TYR A 52 0.12 12.20 -5.81
C TYR A 52 -0.87 13.21 -5.22
N HIS A 53 -2.17 12.88 -5.26
CA HIS A 53 -3.19 13.73 -4.65
C HIS A 53 -3.14 13.71 -3.11
N PHE A 54 -2.82 12.57 -2.49
CA PHE A 54 -2.64 12.49 -1.04
C PHE A 54 -1.54 13.45 -0.54
N TYR A 55 -0.39 13.53 -1.23
CA TYR A 55 0.69 14.47 -0.89
C TYR A 55 0.23 15.93 -0.91
N ARG A 56 -0.68 16.29 -1.81
CA ARG A 56 -1.23 17.65 -1.94
C ARG A 56 -2.29 17.98 -0.88
N MET A 57 -2.84 16.97 -0.20
CA MET A 57 -3.91 17.13 0.79
C MET A 57 -3.42 16.96 2.22
N ALA A 58 -2.50 16.02 2.46
CA ALA A 58 -2.13 15.60 3.80
C ALA A 58 -1.00 16.47 4.36
N TYR A 59 -1.27 17.08 5.52
CA TYR A 59 -0.32 17.93 6.22
C TYR A 59 0.92 17.12 6.66
N GLY A 60 2.11 17.64 6.36
CA GLY A 60 3.39 17.04 6.75
C GLY A 60 4.10 16.23 5.65
N HIS A 61 3.52 16.12 4.46
CA HIS A 61 4.25 15.65 3.28
C HIS A 61 4.89 16.82 2.52
N PRO A 62 6.06 16.62 1.88
CA PRO A 62 6.60 17.61 0.97
C PRO A 62 5.68 17.76 -0.25
N GLU A 63 5.70 18.92 -0.89
CA GLU A 63 5.01 19.11 -2.17
C GLU A 63 5.51 18.07 -3.19
N PRO A 64 4.62 17.35 -3.89
CA PRO A 64 5.01 16.27 -4.79
C PRO A 64 5.59 16.79 -6.12
N GLY A 65 5.53 18.09 -6.38
CA GLY A 65 5.90 18.69 -7.65
C GLY A 65 4.86 18.45 -8.74
N THR A 66 5.32 18.51 -9.99
CA THR A 66 4.50 18.13 -11.15
C THR A 66 4.21 16.63 -11.17
N TRP A 67 3.20 16.22 -11.94
CA TRP A 67 2.87 14.80 -12.09
C TRP A 67 4.05 13.99 -12.62
N ASP A 68 4.80 14.51 -13.59
CA ASP A 68 5.90 13.79 -14.23
C ASP A 68 7.09 13.61 -13.27
N GLU A 69 7.43 14.64 -12.48
CA GLU A 69 8.45 14.55 -11.43
C GLU A 69 8.08 13.50 -10.39
N TYR A 70 6.83 13.54 -9.91
CA TYR A 70 6.32 12.56 -8.96
C TYR A 70 6.34 11.14 -9.53
N LEU A 71 5.84 10.95 -10.76
CA LEU A 71 5.71 9.64 -11.38
C LEU A 71 7.08 9.02 -11.63
N ASN A 72 8.07 9.80 -12.06
CA ASN A 72 9.45 9.35 -12.20
C ASN A 72 10.03 8.88 -10.86
N ALA A 73 9.87 9.68 -9.80
CA ALA A 73 10.31 9.30 -8.46
C ALA A 73 9.59 8.01 -7.97
N TYR A 74 8.28 7.91 -8.18
CA TYR A 74 7.50 6.72 -7.85
C TYR A 74 8.03 5.48 -8.59
N MET A 75 8.28 5.56 -9.90
CA MET A 75 8.80 4.44 -10.70
C MET A 75 10.19 3.96 -10.25
N GLU A 76 11.00 4.85 -9.69
CA GLU A 76 12.30 4.55 -9.08
C GLU A 76 12.18 3.96 -7.66
N GLY A 77 10.99 3.92 -7.08
CA GLY A 77 10.76 3.47 -5.70
C GLY A 77 11.08 4.54 -4.65
N ASN A 78 11.22 5.79 -5.07
CA ASN A 78 11.46 6.94 -4.19
C ASN A 78 10.13 7.48 -3.62
N GLY A 79 10.15 7.97 -2.38
CA GLY A 79 8.99 8.53 -1.68
C GLY A 79 8.34 7.57 -0.68
N ILE A 80 7.16 7.91 -0.16
CA ILE A 80 6.52 7.18 0.95
C ILE A 80 5.95 5.82 0.55
N CYS A 81 5.64 5.64 -0.74
CA CYS A 81 5.27 4.32 -1.26
C CYS A 81 6.45 3.35 -1.24
N GLY A 82 7.67 3.89 -1.16
CA GLY A 82 8.91 3.12 -1.16
C GLY A 82 8.99 2.17 -2.35
N ASP A 83 9.58 1.02 -2.09
CA ASP A 83 9.67 -0.07 -3.03
C ASP A 83 8.29 -0.71 -3.27
N TRP A 84 7.54 -0.13 -4.20
CA TRP A 84 6.24 -0.64 -4.62
C TRP A 84 6.37 -1.92 -5.45
N LYS A 85 7.53 -2.17 -6.08
CA LYS A 85 7.76 -3.31 -6.96
C LYS A 85 7.90 -4.61 -6.17
N ASN A 86 8.51 -4.55 -4.99
CA ASN A 86 8.76 -5.72 -4.14
C ASN A 86 7.71 -5.92 -3.04
N GLN A 87 6.53 -5.31 -3.15
CA GLN A 87 5.41 -5.58 -2.23
C GLN A 87 4.88 -7.01 -2.37
N PHE A 88 4.96 -7.56 -3.58
CA PHE A 88 4.48 -8.89 -3.94
C PHE A 88 5.62 -9.75 -4.48
N THR A 89 5.52 -11.06 -4.24
CA THR A 89 6.31 -12.03 -5.00
C THR A 89 5.87 -12.02 -6.47
N VAL A 90 6.73 -12.52 -7.36
CA VAL A 90 6.40 -12.64 -8.80
C VAL A 90 5.06 -13.36 -9.01
N ALA A 91 4.85 -14.50 -8.36
CA ALA A 91 3.60 -15.27 -8.47
C ALA A 91 2.38 -14.52 -7.92
N GLN A 92 2.54 -13.68 -6.88
CA GLN A 92 1.45 -12.84 -6.38
C GLN A 92 1.11 -11.72 -7.37
N ASN A 93 2.12 -11.10 -7.98
CA ASN A 93 1.92 -10.10 -9.03
C ASN A 93 1.21 -10.70 -10.24
N GLU A 94 1.67 -11.83 -10.76
CA GLU A 94 1.04 -12.51 -11.90
C GLU A 94 -0.43 -12.82 -11.63
N ARG A 95 -0.73 -13.37 -10.46
CA ARG A 95 -2.11 -13.66 -10.05
C ARG A 95 -2.96 -12.39 -9.91
N PHE A 96 -2.40 -11.32 -9.36
CA PHE A 96 -3.10 -10.04 -9.24
C PHE A 96 -3.37 -9.43 -10.61
N ASP A 97 -2.40 -9.47 -11.51
CA ASP A 97 -2.52 -8.95 -12.87
C ASP A 97 -3.56 -9.71 -13.67
N GLU A 98 -3.56 -11.05 -13.62
CA GLU A 98 -4.61 -11.88 -14.24
C GLU A 98 -6.01 -11.50 -13.74
N TYR A 99 -6.16 -11.36 -12.41
CA TYR A 99 -7.41 -10.94 -11.80
C TYR A 99 -7.81 -9.53 -12.26
N TYR A 100 -6.88 -8.57 -12.23
CA TYR A 100 -7.14 -7.20 -12.63
C TYR A 100 -7.55 -7.10 -14.10
N GLN A 101 -6.84 -7.78 -15.01
CA GLN A 101 -7.18 -7.79 -16.43
C GLN A 101 -8.57 -8.37 -16.69
N LYS A 102 -8.92 -9.45 -15.97
CA LYS A 102 -10.24 -10.06 -16.07
C LYS A 102 -11.35 -9.13 -15.57
N GLU A 103 -11.18 -8.52 -14.40
CA GLU A 103 -12.24 -7.68 -13.82
C GLU A 103 -12.38 -6.33 -14.55
N MET A 104 -11.32 -5.85 -15.18
CA MET A 104 -11.31 -4.59 -15.94
C MET A 104 -11.61 -4.77 -17.43
N SER A 105 -11.84 -6.00 -17.91
CA SER A 105 -12.01 -6.30 -19.34
C SER A 105 -13.20 -5.59 -19.97
N ASP A 106 -14.23 -5.33 -19.17
CA ASP A 106 -15.49 -4.76 -19.64
C ASP A 106 -15.52 -3.24 -19.47
N THR A 107 -14.38 -2.62 -19.16
CA THR A 107 -14.25 -1.17 -18.99
C THR A 107 -13.70 -0.51 -20.25
N ASP A 108 -14.20 0.68 -20.56
CA ASP A 108 -13.64 1.52 -21.64
C ASP A 108 -12.34 2.24 -21.22
N LEU A 109 -11.76 1.86 -20.07
CA LEU A 109 -10.56 2.50 -19.53
C LEU A 109 -9.32 2.04 -20.29
N THR A 110 -8.80 2.93 -21.13
CA THR A 110 -7.51 2.71 -21.79
C THR A 110 -6.39 3.38 -21.01
N PHE A 111 -5.43 2.61 -20.52
CA PHE A 111 -4.22 3.16 -19.92
C PHE A 111 -3.24 3.58 -21.03
N ARG A 112 -2.91 4.86 -21.08
CA ARG A 112 -1.80 5.35 -21.90
C ARG A 112 -0.52 5.21 -21.07
N MET A 113 0.51 4.66 -21.70
CA MET A 113 1.87 4.65 -21.15
C MET A 113 2.53 6.00 -21.36
#